data_AF-A0A6P0STE5-F1
#
_entry.id   AF-A0A6P0STE5-F1
#
_cell.length_a   1.000
_cell.length_b   1.000
_cell.length_c   1.000
_cell.angle_alpha   90.00
_cell.angle_beta   90.00
_cell.angle_gamma   90.00
#
_symmetry.space_group_name_H-M   'P 1'
#
loop_
_entity.id
_entity.type
_entity.pdbx_description
1 polymer ?
#
loop_
_entity_poly.entity_id
_entity_poly.type
_entity_poly.pdbx_seq_one_letter_code
_entity_poly.pdbx_strand_id
1 'polypeptide(L)'
;MLATKLSSDRPWGENAENNTAFWVDSLLEKLSDGDSSAFWPLWENYKDYLYHRCWSWMGGNTTEAQDALSEIMVKAWEKLPKFAAKITNLKGWLT
;
A
#
# COMPACT_ATOMS: atom_id res chain seq x y z
N MET A 1 -13.17 -21.08 -20.76
CA MET A 1 -12.72 -19.70 -20.51
C MET A 1 -12.21 -19.63 -19.09
N LEU A 2 -10.92 -19.38 -18.92
CA LEU A 2 -10.21 -19.46 -17.64
C LEU A 2 -10.57 -18.23 -16.78
N ALA A 3 -11.31 -18.42 -15.70
CA ALA A 3 -11.38 -17.45 -14.61
C ALA A 3 -10.10 -17.61 -13.79
N THR A 4 -9.16 -16.69 -14.00
CA THR A 4 -7.90 -16.61 -13.26
C THR A 4 -8.19 -16.52 -11.77
N LYS A 5 -7.56 -17.42 -11.01
CA LYS A 5 -7.57 -17.42 -9.55
C LYS A 5 -7.04 -16.08 -9.01
N LEU A 6 -7.94 -15.23 -8.52
CA LEU A 6 -7.62 -14.28 -7.47
C LEU A 6 -7.83 -15.01 -6.13
N SER A 7 -6.92 -15.94 -5.81
CA SER A 7 -6.80 -16.48 -4.46
C SER A 7 -6.05 -15.44 -3.64
N SER A 8 -6.82 -14.46 -3.14
CA SER A 8 -6.39 -13.53 -2.11
C SER A 8 -6.25 -14.30 -0.79
N ASP A 9 -5.28 -15.21 -0.72
CA ASP A 9 -4.86 -15.81 0.55
C ASP A 9 -4.05 -14.75 1.30
N ARG A 10 -4.75 -13.77 1.89
CA ARG A 10 -4.17 -12.86 2.89
C ARG A 10 -3.97 -13.67 4.16
N PRO A 11 -2.73 -14.02 4.55
CA PRO A 11 -2.53 -14.79 5.75
C PRO A 11 -2.56 -13.78 6.89
N TRP A 12 -3.66 -13.69 7.62
CA TRP A 12 -3.71 -12.93 8.86
C TRP A 12 -3.36 -13.88 10.01
N GLY A 13 -2.06 -14.05 10.22
CA GLY A 13 -1.45 -14.77 11.34
C GLY A 13 0.05 -14.46 11.39
N GLU A 14 0.66 -14.47 12.57
CA GLU A 14 2.02 -13.98 12.91
C GLU A 14 3.14 -14.36 11.91
N ASN A 15 3.00 -15.49 11.20
CA ASN A 15 3.94 -15.98 10.19
C ASN A 15 3.89 -15.20 8.85
N ALA A 16 2.78 -14.54 8.58
CA ALA A 16 2.57 -13.67 7.44
C ALA A 16 3.16 -12.29 7.64
N GLU A 17 3.09 -11.78 8.86
CA GLU A 17 3.56 -10.43 9.21
C GLU A 17 5.07 -10.32 8.95
N ASN A 18 5.81 -11.38 9.26
CA ASN A 18 7.24 -11.50 9.00
C ASN A 18 7.58 -11.56 7.50
N ASN A 19 6.78 -12.28 6.70
CA ASN A 19 6.94 -12.35 5.25
C ASN A 19 6.53 -11.04 4.55
N THR A 20 5.47 -10.39 5.03
CA THR A 20 5.02 -9.09 4.52
C THR A 20 6.02 -8.00 4.85
N ALA A 21 6.57 -7.97 6.06
CA ALA A 21 7.61 -7.00 6.43
C ALA A 21 8.85 -7.14 5.53
N PHE A 22 9.36 -8.37 5.35
CA PHE A 22 10.50 -8.63 4.48
C PHE A 22 10.25 -8.25 3.01
N TRP A 23 9.05 -8.54 2.49
CA TRP A 23 8.68 -8.17 1.12
C TRP A 23 8.53 -6.66 0.96
N VAL A 24 7.96 -5.96 1.94
CA VAL A 24 7.83 -4.50 1.95
C VAL A 24 9.19 -3.82 1.98
N ASP A 25 10.12 -4.29 2.81
CA ASP A 25 11.48 -3.74 2.90
C ASP A 25 12.22 -3.88 1.57
N SER A 26 12.10 -5.04 0.90
CA SER A 26 12.70 -5.25 -0.43
C SER A 26 12.11 -4.31 -1.50
N LEU A 27 10.81 -3.99 -1.42
CA LEU A 27 10.20 -3.03 -2.34
C LEU A 27 10.62 -1.58 -2.03
N LEU A 28 10.79 -1.22 -0.75
CA LEU A 28 11.29 0.08 -0.35
C LEU A 28 12.75 0.30 -0.78
N GLU A 29 13.59 -0.72 -0.69
CA GLU A 29 14.95 -0.69 -1.22
C GLU A 29 14.97 -0.40 -2.72
N LYS A 30 14.18 -1.14 -3.51
CA LYS A 30 14.02 -0.90 -4.95
C LYS A 30 13.54 0.52 -5.27
N LEU A 31 12.56 1.01 -4.51
CA LEU A 31 12.05 2.38 -4.65
C LEU A 31 13.11 3.44 -4.34
N SER A 32 13.97 3.18 -3.35
CA SER A 32 15.12 4.03 -3.03
C SER A 32 16.15 4.03 -4.14
N ASP A 33 16.35 2.89 -4.82
CA ASP A 33 17.25 2.76 -5.97
C ASP A 33 16.67 3.37 -7.27
N GLY A 34 15.44 3.92 -7.21
CA GLY A 34 14.76 4.54 -8.33
C GLY A 34 13.90 3.59 -9.17
N ASP A 35 13.80 2.32 -8.78
CA ASP A 35 12.91 1.35 -9.42
C ASP A 35 11.46 1.63 -9.01
N SER A 36 10.79 2.41 -9.85
CA SER A 36 9.39 2.80 -9.67
C SER A 36 8.41 1.64 -9.88
N SER A 37 8.87 0.50 -10.43
CA SER A 37 8.03 -0.69 -10.61
C SER A 37 7.63 -1.33 -9.28
N ALA A 38 8.42 -1.10 -8.23
CA ALA A 38 8.16 -1.60 -6.88
C ALA A 38 7.03 -0.86 -6.14
N PHE A 39 6.57 0.30 -6.65
CA PHE A 39 5.47 1.04 -6.04
C PHE A 39 4.14 0.30 -6.16
N TRP A 40 3.79 -0.21 -7.35
CA TRP A 40 2.45 -0.77 -7.57
C TRP A 40 2.13 -1.99 -6.71
N PRO A 41 3.06 -2.97 -6.55
CA PRO A 41 2.85 -4.07 -5.62
C PRO A 41 2.64 -3.57 -4.17
N LEU A 42 3.46 -2.61 -3.75
CA LEU A 42 3.37 -2.01 -2.42
C LEU A 42 2.01 -1.33 -2.22
N TRP A 43 1.59 -0.49 -3.15
CA TRP A 43 0.32 0.22 -3.11
C TRP A 43 -0.88 -0.73 -3.03
N GLU A 44 -0.91 -1.76 -3.88
CA GLU A 44 -2.02 -2.73 -3.91
C GLU A 44 -2.18 -3.47 -2.58
N ASN A 45 -1.08 -3.75 -1.88
CA ASN A 45 -1.10 -4.38 -0.56
C ASN A 45 -1.74 -3.50 0.52
N TYR A 46 -1.61 -2.17 0.42
CA TYR A 46 -2.15 -1.21 1.40
C TYR A 46 -3.45 -0.53 0.97
N LYS A 47 -3.82 -0.58 -0.30
CA LYS A 47 -4.98 0.12 -0.88
C LYS A 47 -6.28 -0.19 -0.13
N ASP A 48 -6.55 -1.46 0.14
CA ASP A 48 -7.77 -1.88 0.86
C ASP A 48 -7.82 -1.28 2.28
N TYR A 49 -6.69 -1.34 3.00
CA TYR A 49 -6.59 -0.77 4.35
C TYR A 49 -6.79 0.75 4.33
N LEU A 50 -6.17 1.44 3.38
CA LEU A 50 -6.31 2.89 3.22
C LEU A 50 -7.73 3.28 2.81
N TYR A 51 -8.38 2.50 1.94
CA TYR A 51 -9.77 2.72 1.56
C TYR A 51 -10.69 2.62 2.77
N HIS A 52 -10.57 1.59 3.60
CA HIS A 52 -11.36 1.46 4.82
C HIS A 52 -11.12 2.62 5.79
N ARG A 53 -9.89 3.14 5.86
CA ARG A 53 -9.56 4.31 6.67
C ARG A 53 -10.21 5.59 6.12
N CYS A 54 -10.10 5.83 4.82
CA CYS A 54 -10.73 6.96 4.16
C CYS A 54 -12.26 6.90 4.31
N TRP A 55 -12.85 5.72 4.14
CA TRP A 55 -14.28 5.48 4.33
C TRP A 55 -14.73 5.80 5.76
N SER A 56 -13.91 5.43 6.76
CA SER A 56 -14.17 5.76 8.16
C SER A 56 -14.06 7.26 8.44
N TRP A 57 -13.10 7.96 7.81
CA TRP A 57 -12.93 9.41 7.96
C TRP A 57 -14.01 10.23 7.26
N MET A 58 -14.49 9.78 6.10
CA MET A 58 -15.53 10.45 5.31
C MET A 58 -16.95 10.06 5.75
N GLY A 59 -17.11 9.54 6.97
CA GLY A 59 -18.42 9.24 7.54
C GLY A 59 -19.23 8.19 6.77
N GLY A 60 -18.55 7.29 6.05
CA GLY A 60 -19.19 6.29 5.22
C GLY A 60 -19.50 6.72 3.78
N ASN A 61 -19.12 7.94 3.37
CA ASN A 61 -19.26 8.41 2.00
C ASN A 61 -18.22 7.74 1.08
N THR A 62 -18.69 6.89 0.18
CA THR A 62 -17.84 6.14 -0.75
C THR A 62 -17.15 7.03 -1.78
N THR A 63 -17.80 8.09 -2.24
CA THR A 63 -17.25 9.00 -3.27
C THR A 63 -16.10 9.81 -2.69
N GLU A 64 -16.30 10.44 -1.54
CA GLU A 64 -15.25 11.19 -0.85
C GLU A 64 -14.10 10.29 -0.42
N ALA A 65 -14.38 9.04 -0.02
CA ALA A 65 -13.34 8.08 0.32
C ALA A 65 -12.47 7.68 -0.89
N GLN A 66 -13.08 7.51 -2.07
CA GLN A 66 -12.37 7.21 -3.31
C GLN A 66 -11.54 8.41 -3.80
N ASP A 67 -12.07 9.62 -3.67
CA ASP A 67 -11.34 10.85 -4.00
C ASP A 67 -10.15 11.04 -3.07
N ALA A 68 -10.35 10.90 -1.75
CA ALA A 68 -9.28 10.98 -0.77
C ALA A 68 -8.20 9.90 -0.99
N LEU A 69 -8.60 8.67 -1.30
CA LEU A 69 -7.66 7.59 -1.63
C LEU A 69 -6.83 7.93 -2.89
N SER A 70 -7.46 8.51 -3.91
CA SER A 70 -6.79 8.93 -5.13
C SER A 70 -5.76 10.03 -4.87
N GLU A 71 -6.08 11.00 -4.00
CA GLU A 71 -5.10 12.01 -3.58
C GLU A 71 -3.92 11.41 -2.82
N ILE A 72 -4.18 10.48 -1.89
CA ILE A 72 -3.13 9.78 -1.14
C ILE A 72 -2.23 9.01 -2.12
N MET A 73 -2.81 8.38 -3.15
CA MET A 73 -2.05 7.66 -4.18
C MET A 73 -1.07 8.57 -4.90
N VAL A 74 -1.53 9.73 -5.38
CA VAL A 74 -0.68 10.69 -6.11
C VAL A 74 0.43 11.20 -5.20
N LYS A 75 0.10 11.59 -3.96
CA LYS A 75 1.09 12.04 -2.97
C LYS A 75 2.09 10.94 -2.62
N ALA A 76 1.63 9.69 -2.50
CA ALA A 76 2.49 8.54 -2.26
C ALA A 76 3.43 8.33 -3.46
N TRP A 77 2.92 8.31 -4.69
CA TRP A 77 3.75 8.15 -5.89
C TRP A 77 4.88 9.19 -5.98
N GLU A 78 4.58 10.46 -5.69
CA GLU A 78 5.56 11.55 -5.80
C GLU A 78 6.60 11.58 -4.67
N LYS A 79 6.20 11.17 -3.46
CA LYS A 79 7.02 11.30 -2.25
C LYS A 79 7.71 10.00 -1.88
N LEU A 80 7.09 8.85 -2.11
CA LEU A 80 7.57 7.57 -1.62
C LEU A 80 8.96 7.22 -2.16
N PRO A 81 9.32 7.41 -3.45
CA PRO A 81 10.69 7.21 -3.92
C PRO A 81 11.73 8.13 -3.23
N LYS A 82 11.32 9.34 -2.82
CA LYS A 82 12.20 10.32 -2.15
C LYS A 82 12.42 10.01 -0.68
N PHE A 83 11.45 9.34 -0.04
CA PHE A 83 11.47 9.03 1.38
C PHE A 83 11.70 7.54 1.67
N ALA A 84 11.68 6.67 0.65
CA ALA A 84 11.79 5.21 0.79
C ALA A 84 12.94 4.78 1.71
N ALA A 85 14.14 5.36 1.55
CA ALA A 85 15.31 5.09 2.38
C ALA A 85 15.16 5.45 3.87
N LYS A 86 14.19 6.29 4.23
CA LYS A 86 13.97 6.82 5.59
C LYS A 86 12.70 6.26 6.25
N ILE A 87 11.89 5.49 5.52
CA ILE A 87 10.64 4.94 6.03
C ILE A 87 10.96 3.70 6.84
N THR A 88 10.77 3.78 8.16
CA THR A 88 10.87 2.65 9.08
C THR A 88 9.52 2.00 9.38
N ASN A 89 8.42 2.71 9.14
CA ASN A 89 7.06 2.19 9.26
C ASN A 89 6.16 2.76 8.15
N LEU A 90 5.93 1.95 7.11
CA LEU A 90 5.15 2.35 5.95
C LEU A 90 3.66 2.57 6.29
N LYS A 91 3.07 1.78 7.19
CA LYS A 91 1.67 1.96 7.61
C LYS A 91 1.45 3.34 8.24
N GLY A 92 2.38 3.76 9.10
CA GLY A 92 2.34 5.07 9.73
C GLY A 92 2.67 6.24 8.80
N TRP A 93 3.41 5.98 7.71
CA TRP A 93 3.69 7.01 6.70
C TRP A 93 2.51 7.24 5.76
N LEU A 94 1.71 6.20 5.49
CA LEU A 94 0.54 6.25 4.59
C LEU A 94 -0.77 6.68 5.27
N THR A 95 -0.83 6.69 6.61
CA THR A 95 -2.02 7.08 7.39
C THR A 95 -1.81 8.45 8.04
#